data_AF-E3EL61-F1
#
_entry.id   AF-E3EL61-F1
#
_cell.length_a   1.000
_cell.length_b   1.000
_cell.length_c   1.000
_cell.angle_alpha   90.00
_cell.angle_beta   90.00
_cell.angle_gamma   90.00
#
_symmetry.space_group_name_H-M   'P 1'
#
loop_
_entity.id
_entity.type
_entity.pdbx_description
1 polymer ?
#
loop_
_entity_poly.entity_id
_entity_poly.type
_entity_poly.pdbx_seq_one_letter_code
_entity_poly.pdbx_strand_id
1 'polypeptide(L)'
;MNFYNNRLVQILSVILYPISAFIILSYGDKIVSWGIPAVIAILFCFLWKNVKHLMISNALLWILSVPIWLFLIEGGPGAEVFIASLPFIIPLYIFIVFLPEIIIVLIRNSLLNKFRHRNNEQK
;
A
#
# COMPACT_ATOMS: atom_id res chain seq x y z
N MET A 1 -17.16 13.84 -13.50
CA MET A 1 -16.94 13.82 -12.04
C MET A 1 -15.48 13.53 -11.76
N ASN A 2 -14.77 14.46 -11.15
CA ASN A 2 -13.32 14.37 -11.00
C ASN A 2 -12.97 13.37 -9.87
N PHE A 3 -12.76 12.09 -10.22
CA PHE A 3 -12.49 10.98 -9.29
C PHE A 3 -11.39 11.31 -8.27
N TYR A 4 -10.42 12.14 -8.70
CA TYR A 4 -9.28 12.59 -7.91
C TYR A 4 -9.59 13.71 -6.90
N ASN A 5 -10.76 14.35 -7.00
CA ASN A 5 -11.16 15.43 -6.11
C ASN A 5 -12.17 14.99 -5.04
N ASN A 6 -12.69 13.76 -5.15
CA ASN A 6 -13.59 13.20 -4.16
C ASN A 6 -12.81 12.68 -2.96
N ARG A 7 -12.91 13.41 -1.83
CA ARG A 7 -12.32 13.06 -0.54
C ARG A 7 -12.72 11.64 -0.09
N LEU A 8 -13.95 11.24 -0.36
CA LEU A 8 -14.49 9.91 -0.06
C LEU A 8 -13.73 8.79 -0.79
N VAL A 9 -13.40 8.97 -2.07
CA VAL A 9 -12.66 7.98 -2.86
C VAL A 9 -11.23 7.83 -2.34
N GLN A 10 -10.60 8.91 -1.89
CA GLN A 10 -9.26 8.85 -1.30
C GLN A 10 -9.25 8.15 0.05
N ILE A 11 -10.24 8.44 0.90
CA ILE A 11 -10.41 7.76 2.20
C ILE A 11 -10.65 6.26 1.97
N LEU A 12 -11.58 5.92 1.06
CA LEU A 12 -11.84 4.53 0.68
C LEU A 12 -10.58 3.84 0.15
N SER A 13 -9.80 4.50 -0.71
CA SER A 13 -8.56 3.92 -1.25
C SER A 13 -7.50 3.69 -0.16
N VAL A 14 -7.39 4.60 0.82
CA VAL A 14 -6.46 4.50 1.94
C VAL A 14 -6.82 3.36 2.89
N ILE A 15 -8.12 3.06 3.05
CA ILE A 15 -8.62 1.98 3.92
C ILE A 15 -8.68 0.64 3.17
N LEU A 16 -8.99 0.65 1.87
CA LEU A 16 -9.17 -0.56 1.09
C LEU A 16 -7.84 -1.28 0.80
N TYR A 17 -6.75 -0.52 0.65
CA TYR A 17 -5.40 -1.09 0.49
C TYR A 17 -4.94 -1.94 1.69
N PRO A 18 -4.99 -1.45 2.95
CA PRO A 18 -4.55 -2.26 4.08
C PRO A 18 -5.43 -3.50 4.26
N ILE A 19 -6.73 -3.42 3.95
CA ILE A 19 -7.64 -4.57 3.99
C ILE A 19 -7.27 -5.61 2.92
N SER A 20 -7.03 -5.17 1.68
CA SER A 20 -6.69 -6.09 0.59
C SER A 20 -5.33 -6.73 0.81
N ALA A 21 -4.33 -5.96 1.23
CA ALA A 21 -3.01 -6.47 1.58
C ALA A 21 -3.08 -7.45 2.77
N PHE A 22 -3.88 -7.16 3.79
CA PHE A 22 -4.08 -8.08 4.92
C PHE A 22 -4.72 -9.41 4.49
N ILE A 23 -5.75 -9.37 3.63
CA ILE A 23 -6.37 -10.59 3.07
C ILE A 23 -5.36 -11.38 2.25
N ILE A 24 -4.59 -10.70 1.39
CA ILE A 24 -3.55 -11.33 0.58
C ILE A 24 -2.51 -12.02 1.45
N LEU A 25 -2.02 -11.36 2.50
CA LEU A 25 -1.05 -11.95 3.42
C LEU A 25 -1.64 -13.11 4.23
N SER A 26 -2.87 -12.98 4.72
CA SER A 26 -3.55 -14.03 5.50
C SER A 26 -3.85 -15.28 4.69
N TYR A 27 -4.03 -15.13 3.36
CA TYR A 27 -4.26 -16.24 2.44
C TYR A 27 -3.04 -16.54 1.56
N GLY A 28 -1.85 -16.02 1.91
CA GLY A 28 -0.64 -16.11 1.09
C GLY A 28 -0.28 -17.54 0.69
N ASP A 29 -0.49 -18.51 1.59
CA ASP A 29 -0.25 -19.93 1.35
C ASP A 29 -1.13 -20.53 0.24
N LYS A 30 -2.26 -19.89 -0.08
CA LYS A 30 -3.16 -20.31 -1.16
C LYS A 30 -2.96 -19.52 -2.44
N ILE A 31 -2.10 -18.50 -2.44
CA ILE A 31 -1.84 -17.66 -3.61
C ILE A 31 -0.73 -18.29 -4.43
N VAL A 32 -1.12 -18.90 -5.55
CA VAL A 32 -0.20 -19.60 -6.48
C VAL A 32 0.81 -18.63 -7.12
N SER A 33 0.53 -17.33 -7.17
CA SER A 33 1.42 -16.34 -7.80
C SER A 33 1.42 -14.98 -7.11
N TRP A 34 2.62 -14.52 -6.74
CA TRP A 34 2.91 -13.18 -6.24
C TRP A 34 2.62 -12.06 -7.25
N GLY A 35 2.34 -12.40 -8.51
CA GLY A 35 1.92 -11.43 -9.54
C GLY A 35 0.56 -10.80 -9.26
N ILE A 36 -0.38 -11.52 -8.65
CA ILE A 36 -1.72 -11.00 -8.35
C ILE A 36 -1.63 -9.86 -7.30
N PRO A 37 -0.95 -10.05 -6.15
CA PRO A 37 -0.68 -8.96 -5.21
C PRO A 37 0.02 -7.76 -5.86
N ALA A 38 1.01 -8.00 -6.72
CA ALA A 38 1.76 -6.93 -7.38
C ALA A 38 0.86 -6.07 -8.29
N VAL A 39 -0.01 -6.69 -9.09
CA VAL A 39 -0.96 -5.95 -9.95
C VAL A 39 -1.94 -5.14 -9.11
N ILE A 40 -2.44 -5.71 -8.00
CA ILE A 40 -3.33 -5.00 -7.08
C ILE A 40 -2.63 -3.78 -6.48
N ALA A 41 -1.39 -3.93 -5.99
CA ALA A 41 -0.60 -2.83 -5.45
C ALA A 41 -0.38 -1.71 -6.50
N ILE A 42 -0.07 -2.08 -7.74
CA ILE A 42 0.07 -1.12 -8.85
C ILE A 42 -1.25 -0.37 -9.10
N LEU A 43 -2.39 -1.07 -9.12
CA LEU A 43 -3.71 -0.42 -9.28
C LEU A 43 -3.98 0.59 -8.15
N PHE A 44 -3.64 0.24 -6.90
CA PHE A 44 -3.76 1.17 -5.78
C PHE A 44 -2.82 2.37 -5.90
N CYS A 45 -1.62 2.21 -6.47
CA CYS A 45 -0.73 3.33 -6.79
C CYS A 45 -1.38 4.36 -7.74
N PHE A 46 -2.25 3.91 -8.66
CA PHE A 46 -3.02 4.80 -9.53
C PHE A 46 -4.19 5.49 -8.81
N LEU A 47 -4.71 4.90 -7.73
CA LEU A 47 -5.79 5.48 -6.93
C LEU A 47 -5.30 6.59 -5.99
N TRP A 48 -4.08 6.50 -5.47
CA TRP A 48 -3.58 7.50 -4.53
C TRP A 48 -3.32 8.85 -5.17
N LYS A 49 -3.79 9.91 -4.50
CA LYS A 49 -3.60 11.28 -4.97
C LYS A 49 -2.18 11.80 -4.75
N ASN A 50 -1.59 11.45 -3.63
CA ASN A 50 -0.29 11.95 -3.22
C ASN A 50 0.44 10.86 -2.44
N VAL A 51 1.75 10.96 -2.38
CA VAL A 51 2.61 10.09 -1.56
C VAL A 51 2.17 10.08 -0.09
N LYS A 52 1.60 11.18 0.42
CA LYS A 52 1.00 11.23 1.77
C LYS A 52 -0.09 10.17 1.99
N HIS A 53 -0.94 9.91 1.00
CA HIS A 53 -2.00 8.90 1.12
C HIS A 53 -1.43 7.48 1.14
N LEU A 54 -0.40 7.24 0.34
CA LEU A 54 0.37 6.00 0.35
C LEU A 54 1.01 5.76 1.72
N MET A 55 1.68 6.77 2.30
CA MET A 55 2.32 6.66 3.62
C MET A 55 1.30 6.36 4.72
N ILE A 56 0.15 7.07 4.73
CA ILE A 56 -0.91 6.84 5.73
C ILE A 56 -1.49 5.44 5.57
N SER A 57 -1.74 4.99 4.33
CA SER A 57 -2.30 3.68 4.04
C SER A 57 -1.36 2.55 4.47
N ASN A 58 -0.07 2.70 4.19
CA ASN A 58 1.00 1.80 4.65
C ASN A 58 1.13 1.78 6.17
N ALA A 59 1.11 2.94 6.83
CA ALA A 59 1.14 3.01 8.29
C ALA A 59 -0.09 2.32 8.90
N LEU A 60 -1.28 2.53 8.33
CA LEU A 60 -2.50 1.84 8.74
C LEU A 60 -2.38 0.32 8.58
N LEU A 61 -1.80 -0.14 7.47
CA LEU A 61 -1.58 -1.57 7.22
C LEU A 61 -0.76 -2.19 8.35
N TRP A 62 0.37 -1.57 8.72
CA TRP A 62 1.23 -2.08 9.78
C TRP A 62 0.56 -1.99 11.16
N ILE A 63 -0.09 -0.87 11.47
CA ILE A 63 -0.79 -0.67 12.75
C ILE A 63 -1.95 -1.65 12.92
N LEU A 64 -2.63 -2.05 11.85
CA LEU A 64 -3.71 -3.04 11.91
C LEU A 64 -3.16 -4.47 11.88
N SER A 65 -2.25 -4.77 10.96
CA SER A 65 -1.80 -6.14 10.71
C SER A 65 -0.95 -6.70 11.85
N VAL A 66 -0.05 -5.89 12.44
CA VAL A 66 0.81 -6.35 13.54
C VAL A 66 -0.01 -6.83 14.75
N PRO A 67 -0.94 -6.05 15.32
CA PRO A 67 -1.75 -6.52 16.43
C PRO A 67 -2.69 -7.65 16.02
N ILE A 68 -3.24 -7.65 14.79
CA ILE A 68 -4.09 -8.77 14.36
C ILE A 68 -3.28 -10.08 14.29
N TRP A 69 -2.06 -10.07 13.76
CA TRP A 69 -1.22 -11.26 13.75
C TRP A 69 -0.85 -11.73 15.15
N LEU A 70 -0.40 -10.80 15.99
CA LEU A 70 0.01 -11.09 17.37
C LEU A 70 -1.13 -11.65 18.23
N PHE A 71 -2.35 -11.11 18.11
CA PHE A 71 -3.46 -11.47 18.98
C PHE A 71 -4.43 -12.50 18.39
N LEU A 72 -4.64 -12.53 17.07
CA LEU A 72 -5.66 -13.40 16.45
C LEU A 72 -5.10 -14.63 15.75
N ILE A 73 -3.88 -14.59 15.21
CA ILE A 73 -3.41 -15.65 14.28
C ILE A 73 -2.40 -16.59 14.96
N GLU A 74 -1.44 -16.06 15.73
CA GLU A 74 -0.26 -16.83 16.17
C GLU A 74 -0.20 -17.09 17.69
N GLY A 75 -1.33 -16.99 18.40
CA GLY A 75 -1.41 -17.05 19.86
C GLY A 75 -0.49 -18.10 20.53
N GLY A 76 0.32 -17.65 21.50
CA GLY A 76 1.31 -18.47 22.20
C GLY A 76 2.71 -18.37 21.56
N PRO A 77 3.43 -19.48 21.34
CA PRO A 77 4.81 -19.46 20.83
C PRO A 77 4.95 -18.93 19.40
N GLY A 78 3.88 -18.89 18.60
CA GLY A 78 3.90 -18.29 17.26
C GLY A 78 4.14 -16.78 17.30
N ALA A 79 3.56 -16.08 18.28
CA ALA A 79 3.72 -14.64 18.43
C ALA A 79 5.18 -14.25 18.73
N GLU A 80 5.91 -15.07 19.50
CA GLU A 80 7.33 -14.86 19.77
C GLU A 80 8.18 -14.99 18.51
N VAL A 81 7.90 -16.00 17.68
CA VAL A 81 8.56 -16.20 16.38
C VAL A 81 8.27 -15.05 15.42
N PHE A 82 7.03 -14.56 15.40
CA PHE A 82 6.65 -13.40 14.58
C PHE A 82 7.39 -12.14 15.01
N ILE A 83 7.43 -11.83 16.31
CA ILE A 83 8.17 -10.67 16.84
C ILE A 83 9.68 -10.77 16.50
N ALA A 84 10.26 -11.96 16.63
CA ALA A 84 11.65 -12.20 16.26
C ALA A 84 11.91 -12.03 14.75
N SER A 85 10.89 -12.24 13.92
CA SER A 85 10.97 -12.13 12.45
C SER A 85 10.67 -10.72 11.93
N LEU A 86 9.95 -9.88 12.68
CA LEU A 86 9.69 -8.47 12.33
C LEU A 86 10.91 -7.67 11.86
N PRO A 87 12.09 -7.73 12.51
CA PRO A 87 13.28 -7.00 12.04
C PRO A 87 13.78 -7.44 10.66
N PHE A 88 13.37 -8.60 10.15
CA PHE A 88 13.64 -9.04 8.77
C PHE A 88 12.50 -8.69 7.81
N ILE A 89 11.25 -8.83 8.26
CA ILE A 89 10.07 -8.55 7.44
C ILE A 89 9.96 -7.04 7.14
N ILE A 90 10.22 -6.17 8.12
CA ILE A 90 10.09 -4.72 7.96
C ILE A 90 11.04 -4.18 6.87
N PRO A 91 12.37 -4.45 6.88
CA PRO A 91 13.25 -4.00 5.80
C PRO A 91 12.85 -4.58 4.45
N LEU A 92 12.51 -5.87 4.40
CA LEU A 92 12.15 -6.54 3.16
C LEU A 92 10.90 -5.89 2.53
N TYR A 93 9.90 -5.59 3.35
CA TYR A 93 8.71 -4.83 2.93
C TYR A 93 9.07 -3.44 2.42
N ILE A 94 9.94 -2.72 3.13
CA ILE A 94 10.35 -1.36 2.74
C ILE A 94 10.98 -1.37 1.34
N PHE A 95 11.89 -2.31 1.07
CA PHE A 95 12.61 -2.34 -0.21
C PHE A 95 11.80 -2.92 -1.36
N ILE A 96 11.01 -3.98 -1.12
CA ILE A 96 10.32 -4.72 -2.19
C ILE A 96 8.94 -4.13 -2.50
N VAL A 97 8.26 -3.55 -1.50
CA VAL A 97 6.88 -3.07 -1.66
C VAL A 97 6.85 -1.55 -1.57
N PHE A 98 7.24 -0.99 -0.43
CA PHE A 98 7.03 0.43 -0.15
C PHE A 98 7.80 1.38 -1.08
N LEU A 99 9.08 1.07 -1.31
CA LEU A 99 9.96 1.90 -2.12
C LEU A 99 9.53 1.92 -3.61
N PRO A 100 9.22 0.78 -4.24
CA PRO A 100 8.60 0.77 -5.57
C PRO A 100 7.28 1.54 -5.65
N GLU A 101 6.38 1.40 -4.67
CA GLU A 101 5.12 2.13 -4.65
C GLU A 101 5.34 3.65 -4.60
N ILE A 102 6.27 4.12 -3.76
CA ILE A 102 6.63 5.54 -3.68
C ILE A 102 7.14 6.05 -5.03
N ILE A 103 8.04 5.30 -5.68
CA ILE A 103 8.60 5.67 -6.98
C ILE A 103 7.50 5.81 -8.03
N ILE A 104 6.57 4.85 -8.10
CA ILE A 104 5.45 4.87 -9.06
C ILE A 104 4.57 6.11 -8.83
N VAL A 105 4.19 6.39 -7.59
CA VAL A 105 3.34 7.55 -7.26
C VAL A 105 4.07 8.87 -7.55
N LEU A 106 5.37 8.96 -7.24
CA LEU A 106 6.18 10.15 -7.53
C LEU A 106 6.31 10.42 -9.03
N ILE A 107 6.68 9.40 -9.82
CA ILE A 107 6.80 9.51 -11.28
C ILE A 107 5.47 9.98 -11.86
N ARG A 108 4.35 9.35 -11.46
CA ARG A 108 3.02 9.74 -11.92
C ARG A 108 2.69 11.19 -11.58
N ASN A 109 2.92 11.61 -10.33
CA ASN A 109 2.59 12.97 -9.91
C ASN A 109 3.46 14.01 -10.65
N SER A 110 4.73 13.69 -10.90
CA SER A 110 5.63 14.50 -11.72
C SER A 110 5.13 14.62 -13.16
N LEU A 111 4.73 13.51 -13.78
CA LEU A 111 4.15 13.49 -15.13
C LEU A 111 2.88 14.36 -15.20
N LEU A 112 1.93 14.15 -14.28
CA LEU A 112 0.68 14.92 -14.22
C LEU A 112 0.94 16.42 -14.06
N ASN A 113 1.89 16.81 -13.20
CA ASN A 113 2.23 18.22 -13.03
C ASN A 113 2.89 18.81 -14.29
N LYS A 114 3.75 18.05 -14.97
CA LYS A 114 4.38 18.45 -16.23
C LYS A 114 3.36 18.60 -17.38
N PHE A 115 2.34 17.75 -17.46
CA PHE A 115 1.26 17.90 -18.43
C PHE A 115 0.37 19.10 -18.13
N ARG A 116 0.09 19.37 -16.85
CA ARG A 116 -0.71 20.54 -16.43
C ARG A 116 -0.01 21.87 -16.75
N HIS A 117 1.32 21.92 -16.60
CA HIS A 117 2.10 23.11 -16.93
C HIS A 117 2.05 23.42 -18.43
N ARG A 118 2.19 22.39 -19.29
CA ARG A 118 2.11 22.56 -20.76
C ARG A 118 0.76 23.06 -21.25
N ASN A 119 -0.35 22.60 -20.66
CA ASN A 119 -1.69 23.09 -21.04
C ASN A 119 -1.97 24.54 -20.63
N ASN A 120 -1.27 25.05 -19.61
CA ASN A 120 -1.41 26.45 -19.19
C ASN A 120 -0.54 27.42 -20.00
N GLU A 121 0.52 26.95 -20.65
CA GLU A 121 1.36 27.76 -21.54
C GLU A 121 0.79 27.89 -22.96
N GLN A 122 -0.18 27.04 -23.33
CA GLN A 122 -0.86 27.08 -24.63
C GLN A 122 -2.23 27.79 -24.60
N LYS A 123 -2.57 28.44 -23.48
CA LYS A 123 -3.83 29.17 -23.30
C LYS A 123 -3.55 30.63 -22.99
#